data_AF-A0A957QA30-F1
#
_entry.id   AF-A0A957QA30-F1
#
_cell.length_a   1.000
_cell.length_b   1.000
_cell.length_c   1.000
_cell.angle_alpha   90.00
_cell.angle_beta   90.00
_cell.angle_gamma   90.00
#
_symmetry.space_group_name_H-M   'P 1'
#
loop_
_entity.id
_entity.type
_entity.pdbx_description
1 polymer ?
#
loop_
_entity_poly.entity_id
_entity_poly.type
_entity_poly.pdbx_seq_one_letter_code
_entity_poly.pdbx_strand_id
1 'polypeptide(L)' 'TLRNFYILEYAWGEVDWRAQLLEPAERIEDGYLIVSDEPGLGHRLNPALVSQHRVEQASTADSSKARV' A
#
# COMPACT_ATOMS: atom_id res chain seq x y z
N THR A 1 -5.46 20.06 4.97
CA THR A 1 -5.74 19.23 6.17
C THR A 1 -7.20 18.79 6.16
N LEU A 2 -7.50 17.58 6.63
CA LEU A 2 -8.87 17.06 6.74
C LEU A 2 -9.36 17.25 8.19
N ARG A 3 -10.38 18.09 8.39
CA ARG A 3 -10.77 18.55 9.74
C ARG A 3 -11.33 17.47 10.66
N ASN A 4 -11.87 16.39 10.12
CA ASN A 4 -12.48 15.29 10.87
C ASN A 4 -11.72 13.96 10.67
N PHE A 5 -10.45 14.02 10.30
CA PHE A 5 -9.61 12.84 10.16
C PHE A 5 -9.11 12.40 11.55
N TYR A 6 -9.33 11.13 11.90
CA TYR A 6 -8.95 10.57 13.20
C TYR A 6 -7.73 9.64 13.10
N ILE A 7 -7.78 8.63 12.23
CA ILE A 7 -6.71 7.65 12.03
C ILE A 7 -6.78 7.06 10.61
N LEU A 8 -5.66 6.55 10.11
CA LEU A 8 -5.57 5.77 8.88
C LEU A 8 -5.12 4.36 9.23
N GLU A 9 -5.82 3.36 8.71
CA GLU A 9 -5.39 1.96 8.81
C GLU A 9 -4.12 1.74 7.98
N TYR A 10 -3.12 1.10 8.58
CA TYR A 10 -1.89 0.71 7.92
C TYR A 10 -1.79 -0.82 7.88
N ALA A 11 -1.68 -1.38 6.68
CA ALA A 11 -1.56 -2.81 6.45
C ALA A 11 -0.17 -3.31 6.87
N TRP A 12 -0.03 -3.65 8.15
CA TRP A 12 1.20 -4.15 8.75
C TRP A 12 1.29 -5.67 8.67
N GLY A 13 2.51 -6.20 8.52
CA GLY A 13 2.73 -7.65 8.45
C GLY A 13 2.31 -8.29 7.13
N GLU A 14 2.17 -7.48 6.09
CA GLU A 14 1.93 -7.93 4.71
C GLU A 14 3.13 -8.68 4.13
N VAL A 15 2.97 -9.19 2.91
CA VAL A 15 4.04 -9.82 2.13
C VAL A 15 5.30 -8.94 2.02
N ASP A 16 6.47 -9.57 2.10
CA ASP A 16 7.79 -8.90 2.20
C ASP A 16 8.11 -7.89 1.08
N TRP A 17 7.43 -8.00 -0.07
CA TRP A 17 7.64 -7.12 -1.23
C TRP A 17 6.72 -5.89 -1.25
N ARG A 18 5.68 -5.81 -0.41
CA ARG A 18 4.67 -4.72 -0.45
C ARG A 18 5.26 -3.33 -0.25
N ALA A 19 6.29 -3.21 0.60
CA ALA A 19 6.95 -1.95 0.89
C ALA A 19 7.71 -1.37 -0.32
N GLN A 20 8.05 -2.21 -1.31
CA GLN A 20 8.81 -1.82 -2.51
C GLN A 20 7.93 -1.59 -3.75
N LEU A 21 6.61 -1.77 -3.61
CA LEU A 21 5.67 -1.68 -4.74
C LEU A 21 5.53 -0.25 -5.28
N LEU A 22 5.70 0.76 -4.42
CA LEU A 22 5.55 2.17 -4.79
C LEU A 22 6.92 2.85 -4.96
N GLU A 23 6.98 3.79 -5.89
CA GLU A 23 8.09 4.70 -6.09
C GLU A 23 7.57 6.17 -6.05
N PRO A 24 8.01 6.99 -5.08
CA PRO A 24 8.83 6.61 -3.92
C PRO A 24 8.12 5.61 -3.00
N ALA A 25 8.86 4.92 -2.13
CA ALA A 25 8.25 4.03 -1.13
C ALA A 25 7.41 4.83 -0.11
N GLU A 26 6.41 4.18 0.48
CA GLU A 26 5.64 4.75 1.59
C GLU A 26 6.57 5.04 2.77
N ARG A 27 6.44 6.23 3.37
CA ARG A 27 7.23 6.63 4.55
C ARG A 27 6.35 6.65 5.78
N ILE A 28 6.62 5.74 6.70
CA ILE A 28 6.02 5.73 8.03
C ILE A 28 7.08 6.15 9.04
N GLU A 29 6.87 7.28 9.71
CA GLU A 29 7.81 7.87 10.67
C GLU A 29 7.05 8.17 11.96
N ASP A 30 7.55 7.67 13.10
CA ASP A 30 6.95 7.84 14.44
C ASP A 30 5.44 7.50 14.51
N GLY A 31 5.00 6.53 13.71
CA GLY A 31 3.59 6.10 13.65
C GLY A 31 2.70 6.91 12.71
N TYR A 32 3.27 7.81 11.89
CA TYR A 32 2.54 8.64 10.94
C TYR A 32 2.94 8.32 9.49
N LEU A 33 1.94 8.28 8.59
CA LEU A 33 2.18 8.28 7.15
C LEU A 33 2.59 9.69 6.70
N ILE A 34 3.79 9.81 6.15
CA ILE A 34 4.28 11.05 5.56
C ILE A 34 3.72 11.16 4.14
N VAL A 35 2.85 12.15 3.93
CA VAL A 35 2.24 12.41 2.62
C VAL A 35 3.30 12.97 1.67
N SER A 36 3.37 12.40 0.46
CA SER A 36 4.28 12.85 -0.59
C SER A 36 3.89 14.23 -1.13
N ASP A 37 4.89 15.07 -1.41
CA ASP A 37 4.72 16.36 -2.08
C ASP A 37 4.75 16.25 -3.62
N GLU A 38 4.92 15.04 -4.16
CA GLU A 38 4.94 14.79 -5.60
C GLU A 38 3.54 14.94 -6.24
N PRO A 39 3.45 15.31 -7.53
CA PRO A 39 2.16 15.51 -8.19
C PRO A 39 1.23 14.29 -8.21
N GLY A 40 -0.07 14.55 -8.23
CA GLY A 40 -1.10 13.51 -8.36
C GLY A 40 -1.26 12.71 -7.07
N LEU A 41 -1.11 11.38 -7.14
CA LEU A 41 -1.15 10.51 -5.97
C LEU A 41 0.16 10.54 -5.17
N GLY A 42 1.21 11.20 -5.68
CA GLY A 42 2.51 11.28 -5.04
C GLY A 42 3.38 10.02 -5.16
N HIS A 43 2.87 8.97 -5.80
CA HIS A 43 3.53 7.68 -5.99
C HIS A 43 3.23 7.08 -7.37
N ARG A 44 4.09 6.17 -7.82
CA ARG A 44 3.94 5.34 -9.01
C ARG A 44 4.10 3.87 -8.63
N LEU A 45 3.48 2.96 -9.38
CA LEU A 45 3.78 1.54 -9.25
C LEU A 45 5.17 1.24 -9.83
N ASN A 46 5.93 0.41 -9.13
CA ASN A 46 7.14 -0.20 -9.66
C ASN A 46 6.75 -1.28 -10.69
N PRO A 47 6.98 -1.05 -12.00
CA PRO A 47 6.50 -1.95 -13.05
C PRO A 47 7.18 -3.32 -13.00
N ALA A 48 8.42 -3.40 -12.53
CA ALA A 48 9.13 -4.66 -12.41
C ALA A 48 8.50 -5.54 -11.32
N LEU A 49 8.22 -4.97 -10.14
CA LEU A 49 7.56 -5.70 -9.05
C LEU A 49 6.12 -6.09 -9.41
N VAL A 50 5.38 -5.19 -10.06
CA VAL A 50 4.04 -5.51 -10.58
C VAL A 50 4.11 -6.71 -11.52
N SER A 51 5.08 -6.75 -12.45
CA SER A 51 5.22 -7.88 -13.37
C SER A 51 5.63 -9.16 -12.65
N GLN A 52 6.51 -9.07 -11.65
CA GLN A 52 6.99 -10.23 -10.90
C GLN A 52 5.90 -10.88 -10.05
N HIS A 53 4.99 -10.09 -9.48
CA HIS A 53 3.93 -10.55 -8.57
C HIS A 53 2.53 -10.54 -9.22
N ARG A 54 2.46 -10.38 -10.55
CA ARG A 54 1.20 -10.39 -11.28
C ARG A 54 0.53 -11.75 -11.14
N VAL A 55 -0.74 -11.73 -10.72
CA VAL A 55 -1.61 -12.92 -10.75
C VAL A 55 -2.53 -12.80 -11.96
N GLU A 56 -2.55 -13.81 -12.83
CA GLU A 56 -3.35 -13.80 -14.06
C GLU A 56 -4.84 -14.06 -13.82
N GLN A 57 -5.17 -14.80 -12.77
CA GLN A 57 -6.53 -15.15 -12.41
C GLN A 57 -6.85 -14.58 -11.03
N ALA A 58 -7.95 -13.83 -10.94
CA ALA A 58 -8.43 -13.34 -9.65
C ALA A 58 -8.77 -14.53 -8.73
N SER A 59 -8.40 -14.40 -7.45
CA SER A 59 -8.81 -15.38 -6.44
C SER A 59 -10.33 -15.33 -6.27
N THR A 60 -10.96 -16.50 -6.17
CA THR A 60 -12.37 -16.61 -5.78
C THR A 60 -12.57 -16.54 -4.26
N ALA A 61 -11.48 -16.44 -3.50
CA ALA A 61 -11.55 -16.28 -2.06
C ALA A 61 -12.02 -14.88 -1.68
N ASP A 62 -12.99 -14.80 -0.77
CA ASP A 62 -13.40 -13.56 -0.15
C ASP A 62 -12.30 -13.02 0.77
N SER A 63 -11.62 -11.95 0.34
CA SER A 63 -10.56 -11.29 1.11
C SER A 63 -11.08 -10.42 2.26
N SER A 64 -12.40 -10.24 2.39
CA SER A 64 -13.00 -9.51 3.51
C SER A 64 -13.15 -10.36 4.79
N LYS A 65 -12.88 -11.67 4.70
CA LYS A 65 -13.03 -12.61 5.82
C LYS A 65 -11.65 -13.04 6.32
N ALA A 66 -11.39 -12.81 7.60
CA ALA A 66 -10.29 -13.47 8.29
C ALA A 66 -10.54 -14.99 8.26
N ARG A 67 -9.56 -15.75 7.79
CA ARG A 67 -9.62 -17.21 7.85
C ARG A 67 -9.25 -17.64 9.27
N VAL A 68 -10.11 -18.44 9.89
CA VAL A 68 -9.90 -19.07 11.21
C VAL A 68 -9.12 -20.35 11.02
#